data_AF-A0A6I6LLX1-F1
#
_entry.id   AF-A0A6I6LLX1-F1
#
_cell.length_a   1.000
_cell.length_b   1.000
_cell.length_c   1.000
_cell.angle_alpha   90.00
_cell.angle_beta   90.00
_cell.angle_gamma   90.00
#
_symmetry.space_group_name_H-M   'P 1'
#
loop_
_entity.id
_entity.type
_entity.pdbx_description
1 polymer ?
#
loop_
_entity_poly.entity_id
_entity_poly.type
_entity_poly.pdbx_seq_one_letter_code
_entity_poly.pdbx_strand_id
1 'polypeptide(L)'
;MMMDTYYIHKTQLNFYCTSLFGERTLWTPDPDWVRPVIEVDDPAWMQPDDEPEAVAPKIKVADPDAVHPLVEVPNPDSKLPPADELIELADSEYQALSSAAATGRSLVIGEDGVPFVLPAVEPTADELEQILLRRIDTAADAARQAVAGDALRAVEYDRARIEAEQYAAADYQGAVPPMVAAWAINGRTAQEAANDILHEAAQYTAALIALRETRLAAKEQIRTLMGGDEVEQAQQLAEQTIAAIEAAVAGVGNAAA
;
A
#
# COMPACT_ATOMS: atom_id res chain seq x y z
N MET A 1 14.33 8.16 28.63
CA MET A 1 13.79 7.54 27.40
C MET A 1 15.01 7.46 26.48
N MET A 2 15.54 6.26 26.22
CA MET A 2 16.65 6.13 25.26
C MET A 2 16.11 6.55 23.89
N MET A 3 16.85 7.38 23.16
CA MET A 3 16.56 7.67 21.76
C MET A 3 16.89 6.42 20.97
N ASP A 4 15.94 5.97 20.14
CA ASP A 4 16.18 4.84 19.26
C ASP A 4 17.24 5.22 18.22
N THR A 5 18.22 4.37 18.02
CA THR A 5 19.14 4.50 16.90
C THR A 5 18.60 3.72 15.72
N TYR A 6 18.49 4.37 14.56
CA TYR A 6 17.98 3.77 13.33
C TYR A 6 19.12 3.37 12.41
N TYR A 7 18.93 2.28 11.68
CA TYR A 7 19.90 1.78 10.71
C TYR A 7 19.23 1.37 9.41
N ILE A 8 19.98 1.41 8.32
CA ILE A 8 19.64 0.77 7.05
C ILE A 8 20.75 -0.20 6.62
N HIS A 9 20.36 -1.35 6.08
CA HIS A 9 21.30 -2.32 5.54
C HIS A 9 21.87 -1.85 4.19
N LYS A 10 23.19 -1.87 4.03
CA LYS A 10 23.91 -1.38 2.83
C LYS A 10 23.48 -2.04 1.52
N THR A 11 23.19 -3.34 1.53
CA THR A 11 22.77 -4.11 0.35
C THR A 11 21.28 -4.42 0.30
N GLN A 12 20.69 -4.84 1.42
CA GLN A 12 19.29 -5.28 1.45
C GLN A 12 18.30 -4.12 1.58
N LEU A 13 18.76 -2.92 1.98
CA LEU A 13 17.94 -1.73 2.19
C LEU A 13 16.80 -1.91 3.22
N ASN A 14 16.94 -2.92 4.10
CA ASN A 14 16.04 -3.13 5.23
C ASN A 14 16.37 -2.15 6.37
N PHE A 15 15.33 -1.65 7.04
CA PHE A 15 15.47 -0.78 8.20
C PHE A 15 15.52 -1.57 9.51
N TYR A 16 16.33 -1.10 10.44
CA TYR A 16 16.47 -1.65 11.79
C TYR A 16 16.46 -0.51 12.82
N CYS A 17 16.09 -0.80 14.07
CA CYS A 17 16.21 0.13 15.18
C CYS A 17 16.57 -0.59 16.49
N THR A 18 17.19 0.10 17.44
CA THR A 18 17.66 -0.51 18.69
C THR A 18 16.52 -0.96 19.61
N SER A 19 15.36 -0.29 19.60
CA SER A 19 14.19 -0.71 20.39
C SER A 19 13.61 -2.06 19.97
N LEU A 20 13.65 -2.40 18.69
CA LEU A 20 13.11 -3.65 18.16
C LEU A 20 14.16 -4.76 18.07
N PHE A 21 15.39 -4.42 17.74
CA PHE A 21 16.46 -5.39 17.46
C PHE A 21 17.51 -5.48 18.58
N GLY A 22 17.37 -4.68 19.64
CA GLY A 22 18.27 -4.63 20.77
C GLY A 22 19.53 -3.81 20.50
N GLU A 23 20.00 -3.11 21.53
CA GLU A 23 21.26 -2.36 21.52
C GLU A 23 22.45 -3.26 21.16
N ARG A 24 23.46 -2.69 20.50
CA ARG A 24 24.66 -3.45 20.09
C ARG A 24 25.54 -3.85 21.27
N THR A 25 25.54 -3.03 22.31
CA THR A 25 26.35 -3.19 23.50
C THR A 25 25.51 -3.01 24.75
N LEU A 26 26.02 -3.51 25.87
CA LEU A 26 25.42 -3.33 27.18
C LEU A 26 26.50 -3.01 28.21
N TRP A 27 26.14 -2.23 29.22
CA TRP A 27 27.04 -1.85 30.29
C TRP A 27 27.02 -2.91 31.38
N THR A 28 28.11 -3.67 31.51
CA THR A 28 28.30 -4.65 32.61
C THR A 28 29.32 -4.15 33.63
N PRO A 29 29.21 -4.54 34.90
CA PRO A 29 30.31 -4.42 35.84
C PRO A 29 31.59 -5.05 35.26
N ASP A 30 32.70 -4.32 35.30
CA ASP A 30 34.02 -4.77 34.86
C ASP A 30 34.47 -6.08 35.56
N PRO A 31 34.48 -7.24 34.87
CA PRO A 31 34.81 -8.50 35.52
C PRO A 31 36.23 -8.54 36.10
N ASP A 32 37.13 -7.67 35.63
CA ASP A 32 38.52 -7.59 36.08
C ASP A 32 38.72 -6.56 37.19
N TRP A 33 37.68 -5.85 37.62
CA TRP A 33 37.80 -4.84 38.66
C TRP A 33 38.00 -5.44 40.05
N VAL A 34 39.09 -5.03 40.69
CA VAL A 34 39.38 -5.35 42.09
C VAL A 34 39.08 -4.14 42.95
N ARG A 35 38.19 -4.31 43.94
CA ARG A 35 37.82 -3.25 44.88
C ARG A 35 39.08 -2.70 45.57
N PRO A 36 39.32 -1.37 45.53
CA PRO A 36 40.48 -0.79 46.19
C PRO A 36 40.42 -1.03 47.70
N VAL A 37 41.59 -1.05 48.32
CA VAL A 37 41.76 -1.30 49.75
C VAL A 37 42.16 0.00 50.43
N ILE A 38 41.46 0.33 51.53
CA ILE A 38 41.77 1.48 52.39
C ILE A 38 42.32 0.98 53.74
N GLU A 39 43.07 1.85 54.41
CA GLU A 39 43.55 1.59 55.76
C GLU A 39 42.61 2.26 56.77
N VAL A 40 41.99 1.45 57.63
CA VAL A 40 41.14 1.91 58.73
C VAL A 40 41.68 1.40 60.06
N ASP A 41 41.39 2.09 61.14
CA ASP A 41 41.77 1.63 62.49
C ASP A 41 41.07 0.30 62.81
N ASP A 42 41.79 -0.64 63.42
CA ASP A 42 41.26 -1.95 63.78
C ASP A 42 40.08 -1.80 64.75
N PRO A 43 38.84 -2.13 64.33
CA PRO A 43 37.66 -1.95 65.16
C PRO A 43 37.61 -2.92 66.35
N ALA A 44 38.44 -3.98 66.34
CA ALA A 44 38.58 -4.92 67.44
C ALA A 44 39.71 -4.53 68.41
N TRP A 45 40.49 -3.49 68.09
CA TRP A 45 41.55 -3.04 68.97
C TRP A 45 40.98 -2.27 70.17
N MET A 46 41.42 -2.68 71.36
CA MET A 46 41.16 -1.95 72.59
C MET A 46 42.49 -1.39 73.11
N GLN A 47 42.48 -0.13 73.51
CA GLN A 47 43.65 0.52 74.06
C GLN A 47 44.11 -0.20 75.34
N PRO A 48 45.38 -0.62 75.45
CA PRO A 48 45.92 -1.18 76.68
C PRO A 48 45.93 -0.13 77.80
N ASP A 49 45.51 -0.54 79.00
CA ASP A 49 45.43 0.35 80.17
C ASP A 49 46.81 0.90 80.61
N ASP A 50 47.90 0.21 80.25
CA ASP A 50 49.28 0.52 80.58
C ASP A 50 50.00 1.42 79.54
N GLU A 51 49.39 1.66 78.38
CA GLU A 51 49.95 2.48 77.29
C GLU A 51 48.93 3.48 76.72
N PRO A 52 48.64 4.60 77.42
CA PRO A 52 47.59 5.54 77.05
C PRO A 52 47.87 6.35 75.77
N GLU A 53 49.10 6.28 75.23
CA GLU A 53 49.48 6.89 73.96
C GLU A 53 49.49 5.89 72.79
N ALA A 54 49.16 4.61 73.02
CA ALA A 54 49.08 3.62 71.95
C ALA A 54 48.00 4.01 70.92
N VAL A 55 48.33 3.89 69.64
CA VAL A 55 47.41 4.17 68.52
C VAL A 55 46.92 2.83 67.95
N ALA A 56 45.65 2.77 67.58
CA ALA A 56 45.08 1.58 66.96
C ALA A 56 45.90 1.16 65.74
N PRO A 57 46.24 -0.13 65.59
CA PRO A 57 46.89 -0.62 64.39
C PRO A 57 45.92 -0.45 63.21
N LYS A 58 46.45 -0.02 62.07
CA LYS A 58 45.67 0.10 60.85
C LYS A 58 45.52 -1.25 60.19
N ILE A 59 44.30 -1.64 59.89
CA ILE A 59 43.98 -2.82 59.08
C ILE A 59 43.59 -2.42 57.67
N LYS A 60 43.89 -3.29 56.72
CA LYS A 60 43.55 -3.13 55.31
C LYS A 60 42.17 -3.74 55.06
N VAL A 61 41.18 -2.89 54.78
CA VAL A 61 39.81 -3.32 54.45
C VAL A 61 39.43 -2.85 53.06
N ALA A 62 38.56 -3.59 52.38
CA ALA A 62 38.05 -3.17 51.09
C ALA A 62 37.21 -1.91 51.25
N ASP A 63 37.43 -0.92 50.39
CA ASP A 63 36.73 0.38 50.43
C ASP A 63 35.23 0.18 50.23
N PRO A 64 34.38 0.43 51.25
CA PRO A 64 32.94 0.23 51.14
C PRO A 64 32.29 1.18 50.12
N ASP A 65 32.87 2.36 49.91
CA ASP A 65 32.33 3.43 49.08
C ASP A 65 32.78 3.33 47.61
N ALA A 66 33.71 2.42 47.30
CA ALA A 66 34.17 2.20 45.95
C ALA A 66 33.05 1.66 45.04
N VAL A 67 32.71 2.46 44.03
CA VAL A 67 31.73 2.12 43.00
C VAL A 67 32.38 1.26 41.93
N HIS A 68 31.72 0.15 41.62
CA HIS A 68 32.18 -0.76 40.58
C HIS A 68 32.09 -0.07 39.21
N PRO A 69 33.19 0.08 38.45
CA PRO A 69 33.12 0.66 37.13
C PRO A 69 32.33 -0.26 36.20
N LEU A 70 31.59 0.36 35.28
CA LEU A 70 30.91 -0.33 34.20
C LEU A 70 31.79 -0.28 32.94
N VAL A 71 31.85 -1.40 32.24
CA VAL A 71 32.48 -1.54 30.93
C VAL A 71 31.42 -1.86 29.89
N GLU A 72 31.62 -1.34 28.70
CA GLU A 72 30.77 -1.62 27.56
C GLU A 72 31.19 -2.96 26.93
N VAL A 73 30.26 -3.92 26.89
CA VAL A 73 30.50 -5.24 26.28
C VAL A 73 29.49 -5.51 25.16
N PRO A 74 29.84 -6.35 24.16
CA PRO A 74 28.91 -6.74 23.11
C PRO A 74 27.64 -7.38 23.69
N ASN A 75 26.48 -6.99 23.17
CA ASN A 75 25.20 -7.57 23.57
C ASN A 75 24.95 -8.88 22.80
N PRO A 76 25.00 -10.06 23.44
CA PRO A 76 24.78 -11.34 22.76
C PRO A 76 23.34 -11.51 22.25
N ASP A 77 22.39 -10.74 22.79
CA ASP A 77 20.98 -10.79 22.39
C ASP A 77 20.65 -9.85 21.23
N SER A 78 21.56 -8.96 20.82
CA SER A 78 21.35 -8.06 19.69
C SER A 78 21.07 -8.86 18.41
N LYS A 79 20.02 -8.45 17.70
CA LYS A 79 19.60 -8.99 16.40
C LYS A 79 19.94 -8.06 15.24
N LEU A 80 20.68 -6.99 15.52
CA LEU A 80 21.21 -6.12 14.49
C LEU A 80 22.24 -6.89 13.64
N PRO A 81 22.21 -6.73 12.30
CA PRO A 81 23.28 -7.20 11.43
C PRO A 81 24.67 -6.64 11.83
N PRO A 82 25.77 -7.22 11.30
CA PRO A 82 27.12 -6.72 11.51
C PRO A 82 27.26 -5.21 11.25
N ALA A 83 28.11 -4.52 12.01
CA ALA A 83 28.15 -3.05 12.02
C ALA A 83 28.61 -2.50 10.67
N ASP A 84 29.52 -3.23 10.02
CA ASP A 84 30.06 -2.97 8.71
C ASP A 84 29.04 -3.17 7.57
N GLU A 85 27.90 -3.81 7.84
CA GLU A 85 26.79 -3.98 6.88
C GLU A 85 25.68 -2.92 7.05
N LEU A 86 25.75 -2.11 8.11
CA LEU A 86 24.74 -1.11 8.46
C LEU A 86 25.24 0.32 8.28
N ILE A 87 24.31 1.22 7.98
CA ILE A 87 24.51 2.67 8.02
C ILE A 87 23.57 3.21 9.09
N GLU A 88 24.11 3.95 10.06
CA GLU A 88 23.32 4.66 11.06
C GLU A 88 22.63 5.86 10.43
N LEU A 89 21.38 6.09 10.81
CA LEU A 89 20.52 7.15 10.30
C LEU A 89 20.11 8.07 11.43
N ALA A 90 20.10 9.38 11.16
CA ALA A 90 19.36 10.30 12.01
C ALA A 90 17.85 10.03 11.90
N ASP A 91 17.09 10.33 12.96
CA ASP A 91 15.63 10.14 13.00
C ASP A 91 14.91 10.74 11.79
N SER A 92 15.32 11.95 11.36
CA SER A 92 14.75 12.63 10.19
C SER A 92 15.05 11.91 8.87
N GLU A 93 16.23 11.32 8.74
CA GLU A 93 16.63 10.56 7.55
C GLU A 93 15.86 9.24 7.48
N TYR A 94 15.76 8.54 8.61
CA TYR A 94 14.93 7.35 8.72
C TYR A 94 13.48 7.63 8.32
N GLN A 95 12.87 8.69 8.87
CA GLN A 95 11.49 9.07 8.54
C GLN A 95 11.32 9.38 7.05
N ALA A 96 12.23 10.14 6.45
CA ALA A 96 12.17 10.50 5.03
C ALA A 96 12.30 9.28 4.12
N LEU A 97 13.27 8.39 4.38
CA LEU A 97 13.52 7.19 3.57
C LEU A 97 12.41 6.15 3.75
N SER A 98 11.95 5.93 5.00
CA SER A 98 10.85 5.04 5.33
C SER A 98 9.55 5.48 4.65
N SER A 99 9.21 6.77 4.71
CA SER A 99 8.03 7.31 4.04
C SER A 99 8.13 7.21 2.52
N ALA A 100 9.32 7.39 1.94
CA ALA A 100 9.51 7.26 0.51
C ALA A 100 9.37 5.80 0.04
N ALA A 101 9.93 4.84 0.77
CA ALA A 101 9.76 3.42 0.49
C ALA A 101 8.28 3.00 0.57
N ALA A 102 7.53 3.52 1.56
CA ALA A 102 6.10 3.26 1.70
C ALA A 102 5.25 3.77 0.51
N THR A 103 5.73 4.77 -0.23
CA THR A 103 5.08 5.27 -1.46
C THR A 103 5.56 4.54 -2.72
N GLY A 104 6.32 3.46 -2.57
CA GLY A 104 6.82 2.64 -3.68
C GLY A 104 8.02 3.25 -4.41
N ARG A 105 8.66 4.29 -3.86
CA ARG A 105 9.89 4.84 -4.43
C ARG A 105 11.07 3.95 -4.09
N SER A 106 11.96 3.79 -5.06
CA SER A 106 13.18 3.01 -4.90
C SER A 106 14.21 3.76 -4.06
N LEU A 107 14.81 3.07 -3.09
CA LEU A 107 15.95 3.54 -2.30
C LEU A 107 17.25 3.01 -2.92
N VAL A 108 18.33 3.80 -2.83
CA VAL A 108 19.67 3.42 -3.26
C VAL A 108 20.70 3.95 -2.26
N ILE A 109 21.81 3.22 -2.09
CA ILE A 109 23.00 3.74 -1.39
C ILE A 109 23.91 4.42 -2.41
N GLY A 110 24.21 5.70 -2.20
CA GLY A 110 25.14 6.47 -3.03
C GLY A 110 26.58 5.96 -2.95
N GLU A 111 27.42 6.42 -3.87
CA GLU A 111 28.86 6.08 -3.87
C GLU A 111 29.58 6.60 -2.61
N ASP A 112 29.02 7.62 -1.96
CA ASP A 112 29.45 8.17 -0.68
C ASP A 112 28.96 7.38 0.54
N GLY A 113 28.19 6.31 0.32
CA GLY A 113 27.58 5.50 1.38
C GLY A 113 26.33 6.14 1.99
N VAL A 114 25.83 7.25 1.45
CA VAL A 114 24.63 7.92 1.96
C VAL A 114 23.39 7.36 1.24
N PRO A 115 22.38 6.88 1.98
CA PRO A 115 21.13 6.43 1.39
C PRO A 115 20.32 7.62 0.86
N PHE A 116 19.79 7.49 -0.35
CA PHE A 116 18.88 8.47 -0.92
C PHE A 116 17.76 7.79 -1.71
N VAL A 117 16.68 8.54 -1.91
CA VAL A 117 15.53 8.11 -2.70
C VAL A 117 15.80 8.43 -4.16
N LEU A 118 15.68 7.45 -5.06
CA LEU A 118 15.69 7.77 -6.48
C LEU A 118 14.51 8.68 -6.80
N PRO A 119 14.71 9.75 -7.59
CA PRO A 119 13.58 10.53 -8.07
C PRO A 119 12.62 9.58 -8.79
N ALA A 120 11.33 9.78 -8.58
CA ALA A 120 10.33 9.05 -9.34
C ALA A 120 10.61 9.31 -10.83
N VAL A 121 10.82 8.25 -11.61
CA VAL A 121 10.93 8.37 -13.06
C VAL A 121 9.56 8.80 -13.54
N GLU A 122 9.44 10.06 -13.97
CA GLU A 122 8.20 10.52 -14.59
C GLU A 122 7.97 9.70 -15.88
N PRO A 123 6.73 9.25 -16.13
CA PRO A 123 6.44 8.54 -17.36
C PRO A 123 6.75 9.43 -18.54
N THR A 124 7.31 8.85 -19.60
CA THR A 124 7.45 9.53 -20.89
C THR A 124 6.06 9.89 -21.43
N ALA A 125 6.00 10.86 -22.36
CA ALA A 125 4.74 11.27 -22.98
C ALA A 125 3.99 10.07 -23.61
N ASP A 126 4.72 9.17 -24.28
CA ASP A 126 4.16 7.95 -24.87
C ASP A 126 3.60 6.99 -23.81
N GLU A 127 4.31 6.80 -22.69
CA GLU A 127 3.83 5.96 -21.59
C GLU A 127 2.60 6.55 -20.94
N LEU A 128 2.57 7.87 -20.73
CA LEU A 128 1.43 8.57 -20.16
C LEU A 128 0.21 8.48 -21.07
N GLU A 129 0.37 8.69 -22.37
CA GLU A 129 -0.71 8.49 -23.35
C GLU A 129 -1.31 7.09 -23.19
N GLN A 130 -0.47 6.05 -23.18
CA GLN A 130 -0.93 4.67 -23.07
C GLN A 130 -1.61 4.37 -21.74
N ILE A 131 -1.16 4.99 -20.64
CA ILE A 131 -1.83 4.91 -19.33
C ILE A 131 -3.25 5.48 -19.43
N LEU A 132 -3.42 6.67 -20.02
CA LEU A 132 -4.73 7.31 -20.16
C LEU A 132 -5.68 6.50 -21.03
N LEU A 133 -5.21 6.02 -22.18
CA LEU A 133 -6.00 5.17 -23.08
C LEU A 133 -6.45 3.88 -22.39
N ARG A 134 -5.56 3.23 -21.63
CA ARG A 134 -5.87 2.00 -20.88
C ARG A 134 -6.90 2.24 -19.77
N ARG A 135 -6.83 3.37 -19.07
CA ARG A 135 -7.82 3.73 -18.05
C ARG A 135 -9.23 3.83 -18.65
N ILE A 136 -9.36 4.48 -19.80
CA ILE A 136 -10.63 4.58 -20.54
C ILE A 136 -11.12 3.20 -21.01
N ASP A 137 -10.24 2.38 -21.58
CA ASP A 137 -10.61 1.02 -22.02
C ASP A 137 -11.11 0.19 -20.84
N THR A 138 -10.42 0.24 -19.69
CA THR A 138 -10.78 -0.47 -18.46
C THR A 138 -12.15 -0.02 -17.94
N ALA A 139 -12.40 1.29 -17.88
CA ALA A 139 -13.70 1.82 -17.46
C ALA A 139 -14.82 1.38 -18.42
N ALA A 140 -14.59 1.43 -19.72
CA ALA A 140 -15.56 0.98 -20.72
C ALA A 140 -15.81 -0.53 -20.68
N ASP A 141 -14.79 -1.35 -20.36
CA ASP A 141 -14.93 -2.80 -20.15
C ASP A 141 -15.78 -3.09 -18.91
N ALA A 142 -15.49 -2.43 -17.79
CA ALA A 142 -16.27 -2.56 -16.56
C ALA A 142 -17.73 -2.14 -16.77
N ALA A 143 -17.98 -1.02 -17.45
CA ALA A 143 -19.31 -0.53 -17.77
C ALA A 143 -20.08 -1.52 -18.67
N ARG A 144 -19.42 -2.11 -19.69
CA ARG A 144 -20.03 -3.17 -20.52
C ARG A 144 -20.40 -4.39 -19.72
N GLN A 145 -19.53 -4.83 -18.82
CA GLN A 145 -19.81 -5.96 -17.94
C GLN A 145 -20.98 -5.66 -16.99
N ALA A 146 -21.07 -4.45 -16.46
CA ALA A 146 -22.20 -4.03 -15.61
C ALA A 146 -23.53 -4.05 -16.36
N VAL A 147 -23.57 -3.55 -17.60
CA VAL A 147 -24.80 -3.52 -18.42
C VAL A 147 -25.20 -4.91 -18.91
N ALA A 148 -24.25 -5.69 -19.45
CA ALA A 148 -24.49 -7.00 -20.06
C ALA A 148 -24.59 -8.16 -19.06
N GLY A 149 -23.97 -8.03 -17.88
CA GLY A 149 -23.80 -9.12 -16.95
C GLY A 149 -22.89 -10.22 -17.50
N ASP A 150 -23.19 -11.47 -17.15
CA ASP A 150 -22.47 -12.61 -17.68
C ASP A 150 -22.80 -12.89 -19.16
N ALA A 151 -21.86 -13.54 -19.85
CA ALA A 151 -21.97 -13.77 -21.29
C ALA A 151 -23.16 -14.67 -21.69
N LEU A 152 -23.59 -15.60 -20.84
CA LEU A 152 -24.72 -16.47 -21.14
C LEU A 152 -26.03 -15.71 -21.05
N ARG A 153 -26.17 -14.85 -20.03
CA ARG A 153 -27.33 -13.97 -19.87
C ARG A 153 -27.48 -12.98 -21.02
N ALA A 154 -26.37 -12.43 -21.53
CA ALA A 154 -26.40 -11.59 -22.73
C ALA A 154 -26.92 -12.35 -23.97
N VAL A 155 -26.57 -13.63 -24.13
CA VAL A 155 -27.10 -14.50 -25.20
C VAL A 155 -28.58 -14.80 -25.01
N GLU A 156 -29.04 -15.01 -23.77
CA GLU A 156 -30.46 -15.21 -23.46
C GLU A 156 -31.29 -13.96 -23.81
N TYR A 157 -30.81 -12.77 -23.44
CA TYR A 157 -31.47 -11.51 -23.79
C TYR A 157 -31.53 -11.28 -25.30
N ASP A 158 -30.48 -11.61 -26.05
CA ASP A 158 -30.50 -11.48 -27.51
C ASP A 158 -31.50 -12.46 -28.15
N ARG A 159 -31.60 -13.69 -27.64
CA ARG A 159 -32.63 -14.65 -28.09
C ARG A 159 -34.04 -14.16 -27.78
N ALA A 160 -34.27 -13.61 -26.58
CA ALA A 160 -35.55 -13.02 -26.22
C ALA A 160 -35.93 -11.87 -27.15
N ARG A 161 -34.98 -10.98 -27.47
CA ARG A 161 -35.15 -9.89 -28.43
C ARG A 161 -35.54 -10.43 -29.81
N ILE A 162 -34.82 -11.42 -30.35
CA ILE A 162 -35.12 -12.00 -31.68
C ILE A 162 -36.54 -12.60 -31.72
N GLU A 163 -36.93 -13.35 -30.70
CA GLU A 163 -38.28 -13.93 -30.63
C GLU A 163 -39.37 -12.84 -30.51
N ALA A 164 -39.13 -11.81 -29.71
CA ALA A 164 -40.05 -10.68 -29.57
C ALA A 164 -40.19 -9.88 -30.88
N GLU A 165 -39.10 -9.65 -31.61
CA GLU A 165 -39.10 -9.00 -32.93
C GLU A 165 -39.94 -9.78 -33.94
N GLN A 166 -39.77 -11.11 -33.98
CA GLN A 166 -40.54 -11.98 -34.86
C GLN A 166 -42.04 -11.97 -34.51
N TYR A 167 -42.37 -12.00 -33.22
CA TYR A 167 -43.76 -11.97 -32.78
C TYR A 167 -44.42 -10.61 -33.07
N ALA A 168 -43.70 -9.51 -32.85
CA ALA A 168 -44.16 -8.17 -33.20
C ALA A 168 -44.32 -7.99 -34.71
N ALA A 169 -43.41 -8.52 -35.52
CA ALA A 169 -43.49 -8.49 -36.99
C ALA A 169 -44.66 -9.31 -37.55
N ALA A 170 -45.18 -10.27 -36.77
CA ALA A 170 -46.38 -11.04 -37.08
C ALA A 170 -47.66 -10.40 -36.50
N ASP A 171 -47.64 -9.11 -36.13
CA ASP A 171 -48.74 -8.40 -35.47
C ASP A 171 -49.27 -9.13 -34.22
N TYR A 172 -48.36 -9.79 -33.49
CA TYR A 172 -48.64 -10.58 -32.29
C TYR A 172 -49.60 -11.76 -32.54
N GLN A 173 -49.70 -12.24 -33.78
CA GLN A 173 -50.53 -13.38 -34.14
C GLN A 173 -49.77 -14.72 -34.07
N GLY A 174 -50.51 -15.80 -33.84
CA GLY A 174 -49.96 -17.17 -33.82
C GLY A 174 -49.52 -17.65 -32.43
N ALA A 175 -48.66 -18.65 -32.41
CA ALA A 175 -48.14 -19.22 -31.16
C ALA A 175 -47.15 -18.25 -30.50
N VAL A 176 -47.32 -18.02 -29.19
CA VAL A 176 -46.41 -17.17 -28.41
C VAL A 176 -45.03 -17.83 -28.33
N PRO A 177 -43.94 -17.13 -28.71
CA PRO A 177 -42.60 -17.68 -28.61
C PRO A 177 -42.20 -18.01 -27.15
N PRO A 178 -41.37 -19.05 -26.91
CA PRO A 178 -41.01 -19.49 -25.56
C PRO A 178 -40.39 -18.41 -24.67
N MET A 179 -39.49 -17.56 -25.18
CA MET A 179 -38.84 -16.51 -24.40
C MET A 179 -39.84 -15.40 -24.02
N VAL A 180 -40.75 -15.05 -24.94
CA VAL A 180 -41.85 -14.10 -24.67
C VAL A 180 -42.82 -14.68 -23.63
N ALA A 181 -43.17 -15.95 -23.76
CA ALA A 181 -44.05 -16.64 -22.81
C ALA A 181 -43.42 -16.71 -21.41
N ALA A 182 -42.11 -16.94 -21.30
CA ALA A 182 -41.39 -16.95 -20.04
C ALA A 182 -41.42 -15.57 -19.33
N TRP A 183 -41.36 -14.47 -20.08
CA TRP A 183 -41.45 -13.11 -19.52
C TRP A 183 -42.88 -12.71 -19.12
N ALA A 184 -43.88 -13.34 -19.73
CA ALA A 184 -45.30 -13.10 -19.44
C ALA A 184 -45.77 -13.68 -18.08
N ILE A 185 -44.98 -14.56 -17.43
CA ILE A 185 -45.34 -15.30 -16.20
C ILE A 185 -45.84 -14.39 -15.05
N ASN A 186 -45.42 -13.12 -15.02
CA ASN A 186 -45.84 -12.15 -14.00
C ASN A 186 -47.24 -11.53 -14.24
N GLY A 187 -48.10 -12.17 -15.04
CA GLY A 187 -49.47 -11.70 -15.32
C GLY A 187 -49.57 -10.69 -16.47
N ARG A 188 -48.48 -10.49 -17.23
CA ARG A 188 -48.48 -9.70 -18.47
C ARG A 188 -49.13 -10.48 -19.60
N THR A 189 -49.73 -9.78 -20.55
CA THR A 189 -50.07 -10.38 -21.85
C THR A 189 -48.79 -10.69 -22.65
N ALA A 190 -48.89 -11.59 -23.62
CA ALA A 190 -47.76 -11.90 -24.51
C ALA A 190 -47.29 -10.67 -25.31
N GLN A 191 -48.22 -9.78 -25.68
CA GLN A 191 -47.90 -8.53 -26.38
C GLN A 191 -47.17 -7.53 -25.46
N GLU A 192 -47.64 -7.34 -24.23
CA GLU A 192 -46.93 -6.51 -23.24
C GLU A 192 -45.54 -7.08 -22.96
N ALA A 193 -45.42 -8.39 -22.78
CA ALA A 193 -44.14 -9.05 -22.57
C ALA A 193 -43.17 -8.84 -23.74
N ALA A 194 -43.62 -9.00 -24.98
CA ALA A 194 -42.80 -8.75 -26.16
C ALA A 194 -42.37 -7.27 -26.25
N ASN A 195 -43.28 -6.33 -26.01
CA ASN A 195 -42.96 -4.90 -26.01
C ASN A 195 -41.94 -4.53 -24.93
N ASP A 196 -42.10 -5.06 -23.72
CA ASP A 196 -41.15 -4.84 -22.61
C ASP A 196 -39.75 -5.35 -22.98
N ILE A 197 -39.65 -6.57 -23.53
CA ILE A 197 -38.38 -7.14 -24.01
C ILE A 197 -37.73 -6.24 -25.07
N LEU A 198 -38.50 -5.76 -26.05
CA LEU A 198 -37.98 -4.88 -27.11
C LEU A 198 -37.55 -3.53 -26.56
N HIS A 199 -38.27 -2.99 -25.58
CA HIS A 199 -37.91 -1.75 -24.91
C HIS A 199 -36.58 -1.88 -24.15
N GLU A 200 -36.44 -2.93 -23.33
CA GLU A 200 -35.19 -3.23 -22.61
C GLU A 200 -34.02 -3.47 -23.58
N ALA A 201 -34.25 -4.22 -24.65
CA ALA A 201 -33.24 -4.47 -25.67
C ALA A 201 -32.77 -3.18 -26.37
N ALA A 202 -33.70 -2.25 -26.66
CA ALA A 202 -33.35 -0.96 -27.25
C ALA A 202 -32.49 -0.11 -26.30
N GLN A 203 -32.82 -0.06 -25.01
CA GLN A 203 -32.02 0.64 -23.99
C GLN A 203 -30.62 0.02 -23.86
N TYR A 204 -30.55 -1.30 -23.80
CA TYR A 204 -29.31 -2.06 -23.75
C TYR A 204 -28.41 -1.76 -24.96
N THR A 205 -28.94 -1.83 -26.17
CA THR A 205 -28.20 -1.54 -27.40
C THR A 205 -27.74 -0.08 -27.45
N ALA A 206 -28.61 0.86 -27.07
CA ALA A 206 -28.26 2.28 -27.02
C ALA A 206 -27.08 2.56 -26.08
N ALA A 207 -27.08 1.94 -24.88
CA ALA A 207 -25.99 2.08 -23.93
C ALA A 207 -24.66 1.51 -24.48
N LEU A 208 -24.68 0.33 -25.09
CA LEU A 208 -23.47 -0.25 -25.68
C LEU A 208 -22.88 0.59 -26.83
N ILE A 209 -23.75 1.18 -27.66
CA ILE A 209 -23.32 2.09 -28.72
C ILE A 209 -22.70 3.36 -28.11
N ALA A 210 -23.39 3.99 -27.15
CA ALA A 210 -22.91 5.19 -26.48
C ALA A 210 -21.54 4.97 -25.80
N LEU A 211 -21.35 3.83 -25.13
CA LEU A 211 -20.05 3.45 -24.56
C LEU A 211 -18.96 3.33 -25.62
N ARG A 212 -19.26 2.69 -26.75
CA ARG A 212 -18.30 2.51 -27.84
C ARG A 212 -17.90 3.85 -28.45
N GLU A 213 -18.87 4.71 -28.74
CA GLU A 213 -18.64 6.02 -29.34
C GLU A 213 -17.84 6.93 -28.40
N THR A 214 -18.27 7.03 -27.13
CA THR A 214 -17.59 7.84 -26.11
C THR A 214 -16.14 7.41 -25.94
N ARG A 215 -15.88 6.10 -25.82
CA ARG A 215 -14.53 5.55 -25.67
C ARG A 215 -13.65 5.86 -26.89
N LEU A 216 -14.15 5.63 -28.10
CA LEU A 216 -13.36 5.84 -29.31
C LEU A 216 -13.07 7.33 -29.54
N ALA A 217 -14.07 8.20 -29.36
CA ALA A 217 -13.90 9.63 -29.50
C ALA A 217 -12.85 10.18 -28.51
N ALA A 218 -12.95 9.80 -27.23
CA ALA A 218 -12.01 10.25 -26.22
C ALA A 218 -10.57 9.79 -26.50
N LYS A 219 -10.39 8.56 -27.00
CA LYS A 219 -9.05 8.04 -27.35
C LYS A 219 -8.39 8.82 -28.48
N GLU A 220 -9.14 9.17 -29.52
CA GLU A 220 -8.60 10.01 -30.61
C GLU A 220 -8.29 11.44 -30.13
N GLN A 221 -9.13 12.01 -29.26
CA GLN A 221 -8.91 13.34 -28.72
C GLN A 221 -7.71 13.38 -27.75
N ILE A 222 -7.50 12.35 -26.93
CA ILE A 222 -6.30 12.23 -26.07
C ILE A 222 -5.04 12.19 -26.92
N ARG A 223 -4.99 11.37 -27.99
CA ARG A 223 -3.82 11.33 -28.88
C ARG A 223 -3.54 12.70 -29.51
N THR A 224 -4.60 13.43 -29.87
CA THR A 224 -4.47 14.79 -30.40
C THR A 224 -3.86 15.74 -29.36
N LEU A 225 -4.35 15.72 -28.12
CA LEU A 225 -3.85 16.55 -27.03
C LEU A 225 -2.41 16.21 -26.66
N MET A 226 -2.08 14.92 -26.54
CA MET A 226 -0.73 14.45 -26.25
C MET A 226 0.26 14.85 -27.36
N GLY A 227 -0.14 14.73 -28.63
CA GLY A 227 0.64 15.22 -29.77
C GLY A 227 0.82 16.74 -29.81
N GLY A 228 -0.05 17.49 -29.13
CA GLY A 228 0.03 18.94 -28.93
C GLY A 228 0.77 19.38 -27.66
N ASP A 229 1.33 18.44 -26.88
CA ASP A 229 1.92 18.69 -25.55
C ASP A 229 0.93 19.25 -24.52
N GLU A 230 -0.38 19.02 -24.73
CA GLU A 230 -1.48 19.46 -23.86
C GLU A 230 -1.81 18.39 -22.78
N VAL A 231 -0.79 17.97 -22.04
CA VAL A 231 -0.84 16.81 -21.12
C VAL A 231 -1.94 16.94 -20.05
N GLU A 232 -2.06 18.10 -19.42
CA GLU A 232 -3.06 18.33 -18.36
C GLU A 232 -4.50 18.19 -18.90
N GLN A 233 -4.74 18.71 -20.11
CA GLN A 233 -6.05 18.58 -20.75
C GLN A 233 -6.35 17.13 -21.13
N ALA A 234 -5.35 16.36 -21.58
CA ALA A 234 -5.52 14.94 -21.87
C ALA A 234 -5.90 14.13 -20.62
N GLN A 235 -5.26 14.43 -19.48
CA GLN A 235 -5.59 13.83 -18.18
C GLN A 235 -7.01 14.17 -17.75
N GLN A 236 -7.38 15.46 -17.82
CA GLN A 236 -8.71 15.93 -17.45
C GLN A 236 -9.80 15.31 -18.34
N LEU A 237 -9.55 15.21 -19.65
CA LEU A 237 -10.46 14.55 -20.59
C LEU A 237 -10.65 13.08 -20.24
N ALA A 238 -9.58 12.38 -19.85
CA ALA A 238 -9.68 10.98 -19.44
C ALA A 238 -10.58 10.81 -18.20
N GLU A 239 -10.44 11.68 -17.20
CA GLU A 239 -11.28 11.65 -15.99
C GLU A 239 -12.75 11.95 -16.31
N GLN A 240 -13.01 12.99 -17.10
CA GLN A 240 -14.37 13.34 -17.55
C GLN A 240 -15.00 12.20 -18.35
N THR A 241 -14.24 11.56 -19.22
CA THR A 241 -14.70 10.42 -20.03
C THR A 241 -15.08 9.23 -19.16
N ILE A 242 -14.25 8.91 -18.16
CA ILE A 242 -14.53 7.82 -17.21
C ILE A 242 -15.83 8.11 -16.45
N ALA A 243 -15.98 9.32 -15.91
CA ALA A 243 -17.22 9.72 -15.22
C ALA A 243 -18.45 9.66 -16.14
N ALA A 244 -18.31 10.06 -17.41
CA ALA A 244 -19.39 9.98 -18.40
C ALA A 244 -19.75 8.53 -18.73
N ILE A 245 -18.77 7.62 -18.84
CA ILE A 245 -18.98 6.19 -19.05
C ILE A 245 -19.76 5.58 -17.87
N GLU A 246 -19.36 5.90 -16.64
CA GLU A 246 -20.02 5.39 -15.42
C GLU A 246 -21.46 5.92 -15.31
N ALA A 247 -21.68 7.20 -15.60
CA ALA A 247 -23.01 7.80 -15.59
C ALA A 247 -23.92 7.23 -16.69
N ALA A 248 -23.39 6.93 -17.88
CA ALA A 248 -24.17 6.43 -19.01
C ALA A 248 -24.76 5.03 -18.79
N VAL A 249 -24.19 4.25 -17.87
CA VAL A 249 -24.65 2.89 -17.57
C VAL A 249 -25.48 2.77 -16.31
N ALA A 250 -25.52 3.82 -15.48
CA ALA A 250 -26.31 3.83 -14.26
C ALA A 250 -27.79 3.61 -14.60
N GLY A 251 -28.39 2.54 -14.07
CA GLY A 251 -29.81 2.25 -14.31
C GLY A 251 -30.12 1.50 -15.59
N VAL A 252 -29.14 0.96 -16.32
CA VAL A 252 -29.36 0.24 -17.59
C VAL A 252 -29.03 -1.25 -17.47
N GLY A 253 -29.92 -2.11 -17.96
CA GLY A 253 -29.70 -3.56 -17.99
C GLY A 253 -29.46 -4.13 -16.60
N ASN A 254 -28.39 -4.92 -16.43
CA ASN A 254 -28.06 -5.48 -15.12
C ASN A 254 -27.49 -4.44 -14.13
N ALA A 255 -27.17 -3.22 -14.58
CA ALA A 255 -26.77 -2.11 -13.72
C ALA A 255 -27.96 -1.30 -13.16
N ALA A 256 -29.20 -1.73 -13.47
CA ALA A 256 -30.43 -1.17 -12.88
C ALA A 256 -30.85 -1.82 -11.55
N ALA A 257 -30.18 -2.92 -11.18
CA ALA A 257 -30.50 -3.76 -10.03
C ALA A 257 -29.73 -3.36 -8.76
#